data_AF-A0A514XDK3-F1
#
_entry.id   AF-A0A514XDK3-F1
#
_cell.length_a   1.000
_cell.length_b   1.000
_cell.length_c   1.000
_cell.angle_alpha   90.00
_cell.angle_beta   90.00
_cell.angle_gamma   90.00
#
_symmetry.space_group_name_H-M   'P 1'
#
loop_
_entity.id
_entity.type
_entity.pdbx_description
1 polymer ?
#
loop_
_entity_poly.entity_id
_entity_poly.type
_entity_poly.pdbx_seq_one_letter_code
_entity_poly.pdbx_strand_id
1 'polypeptide(L)'
;MIKNAEQDKKWMRKALELAHKAGKNGEVPIGAVLVSPTGELLSKAANVRETLHTPLGHAELLCLHRAAKKLQSWRLEDCTLYVTLEPCVMCAGAIQQARVGRVVYAAKDAKGGAVESLYKVLSDARLNHQVQVTTGVLEKECSELISAFFQNRRDEQKQLKSEKVYRHRASAVVVYKNKILGFHAEDPVSKKKYFFLPGGMIDRGENAATTAVREAKEETDYQIKVFPETEFRRKYDFTWNGKNQPCDTIFYLATLNEPWHEVRAVQDADYHRGVAWIDLKDVDRVFAYDKDILWAVQKLTKTARKMKL
;
A
#
# COMPACT_ATOMS: atom_id res chain seq x y z
N MET A 1 -12.99 27.98 -42.38
CA MET A 1 -11.63 27.42 -42.26
C MET A 1 -11.72 25.90 -42.26
N ILE A 2 -11.01 25.24 -43.17
CA ILE A 2 -11.10 23.80 -43.39
C ILE A 2 -10.55 23.07 -42.17
N LYS A 3 -11.44 22.41 -41.42
CA LYS A 3 -11.12 21.45 -40.36
C LYS A 3 -10.37 20.29 -40.98
N ASN A 4 -9.05 20.27 -40.88
CA ASN A 4 -8.27 19.16 -41.42
C ASN A 4 -8.18 18.03 -40.39
N ALA A 5 -9.16 17.13 -40.40
CA ALA A 5 -9.23 16.00 -39.46
C ALA A 5 -7.95 15.14 -39.44
N GLU A 6 -7.22 15.05 -40.55
CA GLU A 6 -5.93 14.36 -40.60
C GLU A 6 -4.82 15.13 -39.88
N GLN A 7 -4.84 16.46 -39.93
CA GLN A 7 -3.93 17.29 -39.15
C GLN A 7 -4.20 17.15 -37.65
N ASP A 8 -5.47 17.11 -37.26
CA ASP A 8 -5.85 16.93 -35.85
C ASP A 8 -5.39 15.56 -35.33
N LYS A 9 -5.58 14.49 -36.10
CA LYS A 9 -5.06 13.16 -35.76
C LYS A 9 -3.53 13.16 -35.66
N LYS A 10 -2.82 13.81 -36.59
CA LYS A 10 -1.35 13.90 -36.57
C LYS A 10 -0.84 14.51 -35.27
N TRP A 11 -1.41 15.65 -34.85
CA TRP A 11 -0.99 16.31 -33.62
C TRP A 11 -1.45 15.58 -32.37
N MET A 12 -2.64 14.98 -32.38
CA MET A 12 -3.10 14.16 -31.26
C MET A 12 -2.25 12.92 -31.05
N ARG A 13 -1.78 12.24 -32.12
CA ARG A 13 -0.79 11.15 -32.00
C ARG A 13 0.49 11.64 -31.31
N LYS A 14 0.93 12.87 -31.61
CA LYS A 14 2.10 13.45 -30.95
C LYS A 14 1.87 13.72 -29.46
N ALA A 15 0.67 14.17 -29.09
CA ALA A 15 0.28 14.30 -27.70
C ALA A 15 0.20 12.93 -26.99
N LEU A 16 -0.33 11.91 -27.68
CA LEU A 16 -0.42 10.54 -27.16
C LEU A 16 0.96 9.90 -26.92
N GLU A 17 1.94 10.12 -27.80
CA GLU A 17 3.34 9.71 -27.56
C GLU A 17 3.90 10.28 -26.24
N LEU A 18 3.54 11.51 -25.90
CA LEU A 18 3.97 12.18 -24.67
C LEU A 18 3.23 11.61 -23.45
N ALA A 19 1.92 11.37 -23.59
CA ALA A 19 1.10 10.72 -22.58
C ALA A 19 1.66 9.33 -22.20
N HIS A 20 2.07 8.53 -23.19
CA HIS A 20 2.73 7.25 -22.94
C HIS A 20 4.03 7.38 -22.13
N LYS A 21 4.84 8.41 -22.41
CA LYS A 21 6.07 8.68 -21.65
C LYS A 21 5.77 9.09 -20.21
N ALA A 22 4.77 9.93 -19.98
CA ALA A 22 4.29 10.28 -18.64
C ALA A 22 3.84 9.02 -17.87
N GLY A 23 3.00 8.19 -18.47
CA GLY A 23 2.54 6.93 -17.88
C GLY A 23 3.68 6.00 -17.45
N LYS A 24 4.70 5.83 -18.29
CA LYS A 24 5.90 5.04 -17.98
C LYS A 24 6.70 5.60 -16.80
N ASN A 25 6.62 6.91 -16.56
CA ASN A 25 7.30 7.57 -15.44
C ASN A 25 6.42 7.65 -14.18
N GLY A 26 5.27 6.96 -14.15
CA GLY A 26 4.37 6.98 -13.00
C GLY A 26 3.50 8.23 -12.89
N GLU A 27 3.42 9.04 -13.93
CA GLU A 27 2.53 10.19 -14.01
C GLU A 27 1.21 9.78 -14.66
N VAL A 28 0.10 10.44 -14.32
CA VAL A 28 -1.16 10.23 -15.06
C VAL A 28 -0.88 10.52 -16.55
N PRO A 29 -1.18 9.59 -17.49
CA PRO A 29 -0.70 9.66 -18.87
C PRO A 29 -1.48 10.69 -19.68
N ILE A 30 -1.09 11.95 -19.54
CA ILE A 30 -1.66 13.07 -20.26
C ILE A 30 -0.54 13.79 -21.00
N GLY A 31 -0.77 14.07 -22.28
CA GLY A 31 0.17 14.77 -23.15
C GLY A 31 -0.53 15.92 -23.87
N ALA A 32 0.24 16.96 -24.17
CA ALA A 32 -0.24 18.12 -24.91
C ALA A 32 0.81 18.64 -25.90
N VAL A 33 0.33 19.23 -27.00
CA VAL A 33 1.14 19.97 -27.97
C VAL A 33 0.43 21.25 -28.38
N LEU A 34 1.18 22.34 -28.54
CA LEU A 34 0.67 23.62 -29.04
C LEU A 34 1.26 23.90 -30.42
N VAL A 35 0.40 24.25 -31.36
CA VAL A 35 0.73 24.43 -32.77
C VAL A 35 0.38 25.85 -33.21
N SER A 36 1.27 26.48 -33.98
CA SER A 36 1.07 27.82 -34.53
C SER A 36 -0.01 27.82 -35.64
N PRO A 37 -0.49 29.01 -36.05
CA PRO A 37 -1.40 29.16 -37.19
C PRO A 37 -0.79 28.66 -38.51
N THR A 38 0.54 28.73 -38.63
CA THR A 38 1.30 28.24 -39.79
C THR A 38 1.52 26.72 -39.77
N GLY A 39 1.04 26.02 -38.73
CA GLY A 39 1.20 24.57 -38.58
C GLY A 39 2.54 24.13 -37.97
N GLU A 40 3.32 25.04 -37.39
CA GLU A 40 4.57 24.73 -36.69
C GLU A 40 4.29 24.26 -35.25
N LEU A 41 5.02 23.25 -34.77
CA LEU A 41 4.99 22.88 -33.36
C LEU A 41 5.72 23.93 -32.50
N LEU A 42 4.96 24.69 -31.71
CA LEU A 42 5.51 25.70 -30.80
C LEU A 42 6.02 25.09 -29.50
N SER A 43 5.25 24.19 -28.90
CA SER A 43 5.61 23.53 -27.64
C SER A 43 4.97 22.15 -27.52
N LYS A 44 5.57 21.33 -26.66
CA LYS A 44 5.06 20.00 -26.29
C LYS A 44 5.34 19.75 -24.82
N ALA A 45 4.45 19.04 -24.14
CA ALA A 45 4.60 18.68 -22.74
C ALA A 45 3.79 17.43 -22.39
N ALA A 46 4.13 16.84 -21.25
CA ALA A 46 3.37 15.77 -20.62
C ALA A 46 3.20 16.13 -19.14
N ASN A 47 2.24 15.47 -18.49
CA ASN A 47 2.03 15.62 -17.06
C ASN A 47 3.29 15.19 -16.27
N VAL A 48 3.67 16.00 -15.28
CA VAL A 48 4.87 15.82 -14.42
C VAL A 48 4.58 16.26 -12.97
N ARG A 49 3.33 16.11 -12.53
CA ARG A 49 2.84 16.57 -11.23
C ARG A 49 3.60 15.91 -10.08
N GLU A 50 3.79 14.59 -10.16
CA GLU A 50 4.47 13.82 -9.13
C GLU A 50 5.99 14.12 -9.13
N THR A 51 6.58 14.17 -10.32
CA THR A 51 8.02 14.37 -10.55
C THR A 51 8.49 15.73 -10.06
N LEU A 52 7.71 16.78 -10.31
CA LEU A 52 8.05 18.14 -9.91
C LEU A 52 7.44 18.53 -8.55
N HIS A 53 6.70 17.63 -7.91
CA HIS A 53 5.96 17.89 -6.67
C HIS A 53 5.15 19.20 -6.71
N THR A 54 4.47 19.45 -7.83
CA THR A 54 3.77 20.72 -8.06
C THR A 54 2.37 20.49 -8.61
N PRO A 55 1.33 21.14 -8.06
CA PRO A 55 -0.02 21.03 -8.59
C PRO A 55 -0.14 21.59 -10.01
N LEU A 56 0.82 22.41 -10.46
CA LEU A 56 0.82 23.04 -11.78
C LEU A 56 1.45 22.17 -12.89
N GLY A 57 1.87 20.94 -12.57
CA GLY A 57 2.60 20.04 -13.47
C GLY A 57 1.77 19.45 -14.63
N HIS A 58 0.65 20.07 -15.00
CA HIS A 58 -0.25 19.59 -16.05
C HIS A 58 0.32 19.86 -17.45
N ALA A 59 0.04 18.97 -18.41
CA ALA A 59 0.59 19.03 -19.75
C ALA A 59 0.24 20.35 -20.46
N GLU A 60 -1.01 20.81 -20.34
CA GLU A 60 -1.53 22.02 -20.96
C GLU A 60 -0.79 23.25 -20.44
N LEU A 61 -0.68 23.40 -19.11
CA LEU A 61 0.00 24.53 -18.47
C LEU A 61 1.46 24.63 -18.92
N LEU A 62 2.16 23.50 -18.94
CA LEU A 62 3.55 23.44 -19.38
C LEU A 62 3.69 23.77 -20.87
N CYS A 63 2.74 23.35 -21.70
CA CYS A 63 2.69 23.72 -23.11
C CYS A 63 2.52 25.23 -23.30
N LEU A 64 1.55 25.84 -22.62
CA LEU A 64 1.29 27.29 -22.70
C LEU A 64 2.51 28.07 -22.20
N HIS A 65 3.08 27.69 -21.05
CA HIS A 65 4.25 28.34 -20.49
C HIS A 65 5.47 28.29 -21.42
N ARG A 66 5.78 27.11 -21.98
CA ARG A 66 6.90 26.94 -22.92
C ARG A 66 6.70 27.73 -24.21
N ALA A 67 5.49 27.75 -24.75
CA ALA A 67 5.18 28.51 -25.96
C ALA A 67 5.28 30.02 -25.71
N ALA A 68 4.73 30.51 -24.60
CA ALA A 68 4.79 31.91 -24.23
C ALA A 68 6.23 32.39 -24.05
N LYS A 69 7.07 31.56 -23.40
CA LYS A 69 8.50 31.81 -23.28
C LYS A 69 9.23 31.79 -24.63
N LYS A 70 8.90 30.86 -25.53
CA LYS A 70 9.49 30.80 -26.89
C LYS A 70 9.14 32.04 -27.70
N LEU A 71 7.90 32.50 -27.62
CA LEU A 71 7.38 33.63 -28.40
C LEU A 71 7.61 35.00 -27.74
N GLN A 72 8.10 35.03 -26.49
CA GLN A 72 8.19 36.25 -25.66
C GLN A 72 6.85 37.01 -25.60
N SER A 73 5.74 36.26 -25.58
CA SER A 73 4.37 36.77 -25.54
C SER A 73 3.51 35.85 -24.70
N TRP A 74 2.70 36.42 -23.82
CA TRP A 74 1.69 35.65 -23.09
C TRP A 74 0.45 35.36 -23.94
N ARG A 75 0.26 36.08 -25.06
CA ARG A 75 -0.82 35.87 -26.02
C ARG A 75 -0.42 34.79 -27.01
N LEU A 76 -1.21 33.72 -27.05
CA LEU A 76 -1.10 32.57 -27.95
C LEU A 76 -2.31 32.54 -28.90
N GLU A 77 -2.68 33.72 -29.39
CA GLU A 77 -3.78 33.92 -30.34
C GLU A 77 -3.57 33.05 -31.58
N ASP A 78 -4.67 32.56 -32.16
CA ASP A 78 -4.74 31.65 -33.30
C ASP A 78 -3.99 30.30 -33.17
N CYS A 79 -3.31 30.05 -32.05
CA CYS A 79 -2.66 28.77 -31.79
C CYS A 79 -3.71 27.68 -31.50
N THR A 80 -3.38 26.44 -31.86
CA THR A 80 -4.19 25.27 -31.54
C THR A 80 -3.50 24.40 -30.49
N LEU A 81 -4.16 24.16 -29.36
CA LEU A 81 -3.73 23.22 -28.32
C LEU A 81 -4.38 21.86 -28.55
N TYR A 82 -3.58 20.81 -28.66
CA TYR A 82 -4.04 19.43 -28.67
C TYR A 82 -3.69 18.77 -27.33
N VAL A 83 -4.65 18.09 -26.70
CA VAL A 83 -4.45 17.43 -25.39
C VAL A 83 -5.20 16.09 -25.33
N THR A 84 -4.60 15.07 -24.72
CA THR A 84 -5.17 13.71 -24.72
C THR A 84 -6.38 13.53 -23.79
N LEU A 85 -6.63 14.46 -22.87
CA LEU A 85 -7.76 14.45 -21.94
C LEU A 85 -8.39 15.84 -21.89
N GLU A 86 -9.69 15.91 -21.64
CA GLU A 86 -10.42 17.16 -21.43
C GLU A 86 -9.74 18.03 -20.35
N PRO A 87 -9.43 19.31 -20.66
CA PRO A 87 -8.84 20.23 -19.69
C PRO A 87 -9.68 20.40 -18.42
N CYS A 88 -9.00 20.39 -17.26
CA CYS A 88 -9.63 20.72 -15.98
C CYS A 88 -9.84 22.23 -15.80
N VAL A 89 -10.49 22.64 -14.71
CA VAL A 89 -10.81 24.06 -14.42
C VAL A 89 -9.57 24.96 -14.47
N MET A 90 -8.46 24.49 -13.88
CA MET A 90 -7.18 25.22 -13.88
C MET A 90 -6.64 25.42 -15.30
N CYS A 91 -6.59 24.35 -16.09
CA CYS A 91 -6.06 24.38 -17.46
C CYS A 91 -6.98 25.19 -18.38
N ALA A 92 -8.30 25.04 -18.26
CA ALA A 92 -9.27 25.84 -19.01
C ALA A 92 -9.15 27.34 -18.70
N GLY A 93 -8.98 27.71 -17.43
CA GLY A 93 -8.71 29.09 -17.04
C GLY A 93 -7.40 29.63 -17.65
N ALA A 94 -6.33 28.82 -17.66
CA ALA A 94 -5.06 29.23 -18.26
C ALA A 94 -5.13 29.35 -19.80
N ILE A 95 -5.85 28.45 -20.47
CA ILE A 95 -6.13 28.52 -21.92
C ILE A 95 -6.84 29.84 -22.26
N GLN A 96 -7.83 30.21 -21.45
CA GLN A 96 -8.55 31.47 -21.57
C GLN A 96 -7.62 32.68 -21.42
N GLN A 97 -6.79 32.70 -20.36
CA GLN A 97 -5.84 33.80 -20.11
C GLN A 97 -4.77 33.91 -21.20
N ALA A 98 -4.34 32.78 -21.77
CA ALA A 98 -3.38 32.75 -22.87
C ALA A 98 -4.00 33.08 -24.24
N ARG A 99 -5.32 33.25 -24.33
CA ARG A 99 -6.05 33.55 -25.57
C ARG A 99 -5.85 32.52 -26.68
N VAL A 100 -5.77 31.25 -26.32
CA VAL A 100 -5.62 30.16 -27.30
C VAL A 100 -6.79 30.19 -28.28
N GLY A 101 -6.52 30.14 -29.59
CA GLY A 101 -7.57 30.21 -30.61
C GLY A 101 -8.45 28.96 -30.66
N ARG A 102 -7.83 27.78 -30.55
CA ARG A 102 -8.54 26.49 -30.62
C ARG A 102 -7.98 25.46 -29.66
N VAL A 103 -8.86 24.65 -29.06
CA VAL A 103 -8.52 23.48 -28.26
C VAL A 103 -9.11 22.24 -28.92
N VAL A 104 -8.29 21.21 -29.06
CA VAL A 104 -8.67 19.88 -29.52
C VAL A 104 -8.32 18.89 -28.42
N TYR A 105 -9.31 18.27 -27.78
CA TYR A 105 -9.06 17.22 -26.80
C TYR A 105 -9.60 15.86 -27.24
N ALA A 106 -8.95 14.79 -26.79
CA ALA A 106 -9.33 13.43 -27.18
C ALA A 106 -10.46 12.88 -26.29
N ALA A 107 -10.12 12.40 -25.09
CA ALA A 107 -11.06 11.78 -24.17
C ALA A 107 -11.74 12.81 -23.26
N LYS A 108 -13.00 12.56 -22.91
CA LYS A 108 -13.74 13.35 -21.90
C LYS A 108 -13.29 13.00 -20.48
N ASP A 109 -13.39 13.97 -19.58
CA ASP A 109 -13.14 13.77 -18.14
C ASP A 109 -14.41 14.01 -17.33
N ALA A 110 -15.16 12.93 -17.05
CA ALA A 110 -16.40 12.98 -16.28
C ALA A 110 -16.22 13.45 -14.82
N LYS A 111 -14.99 13.49 -14.29
CA LYS A 111 -14.71 13.82 -12.88
C LYS A 111 -14.01 15.16 -12.69
N GLY A 112 -13.31 15.65 -13.70
CA GLY A 112 -12.51 16.89 -13.61
C GLY A 112 -12.65 17.84 -14.80
N GLY A 113 -13.32 17.43 -15.87
CA GLY A 113 -13.40 18.16 -17.13
C GLY A 113 -14.18 19.46 -17.02
N ALA A 114 -13.59 20.55 -17.51
CA ALA A 114 -14.15 21.90 -17.40
C ALA A 114 -14.51 22.54 -18.74
N VAL A 115 -14.51 21.76 -19.81
CA VAL A 115 -14.83 22.24 -21.16
C VAL A 115 -16.27 21.86 -21.54
N GLU A 116 -16.64 20.59 -21.35
CA GLU A 116 -17.98 20.08 -21.62
C GLU A 116 -18.56 19.22 -20.48
N SER A 117 -17.73 18.54 -19.67
CA SER A 117 -18.19 17.53 -18.71
C SER A 117 -18.86 18.13 -17.47
N LEU A 118 -18.12 18.87 -16.64
CA LEU A 118 -18.64 19.46 -15.41
C LEU A 118 -18.85 20.98 -15.52
N TYR A 119 -18.00 21.65 -16.29
CA TYR A 119 -18.06 23.08 -16.53
C TYR A 119 -17.97 23.38 -18.02
N LYS A 120 -18.31 24.61 -18.39
CA LYS A 120 -18.27 25.12 -19.76
C LYS A 120 -17.38 26.37 -19.85
N VAL A 121 -16.20 26.32 -19.23
CA VAL A 121 -15.34 27.51 -19.05
C VAL A 121 -14.97 28.13 -20.39
N LEU A 122 -14.59 27.30 -21.37
CA LEU A 122 -14.12 27.79 -22.68
C LEU A 122 -15.23 28.32 -23.61
N SER A 123 -16.50 28.05 -23.28
CA SER A 123 -17.67 28.52 -24.03
C SER A 123 -18.55 29.48 -23.22
N ASP A 124 -18.05 29.99 -22.08
CA ASP A 124 -18.76 30.96 -21.26
C ASP A 124 -18.77 32.34 -21.96
N ALA A 125 -19.96 32.78 -22.36
CA ALA A 125 -20.17 34.05 -23.07
C ALA A 125 -19.80 35.29 -22.24
N ARG A 126 -19.65 35.17 -20.91
CA ARG A 126 -19.24 36.27 -20.03
C ARG A 126 -17.75 36.56 -20.11
N LEU A 127 -16.95 35.64 -20.66
CA LEU A 127 -15.51 35.78 -20.75
C LEU A 127 -15.11 36.51 -22.05
N ASN A 128 -14.02 37.28 -21.96
CA ASN A 128 -13.56 38.21 -23.00
C ASN A 128 -12.92 37.57 -24.25
N HIS A 129 -12.63 36.28 -24.23
CA HIS A 129 -12.03 35.53 -25.33
C HIS A 129 -12.86 34.27 -25.60
N GLN A 130 -12.99 33.87 -26.85
CA GLN A 130 -13.81 32.71 -27.22
C GLN A 130 -12.94 31.67 -27.91
N VAL A 131 -12.92 30.46 -27.34
CA VAL A 131 -12.04 29.38 -27.79
C VAL A 131 -12.84 28.39 -28.63
N GLN A 132 -12.34 28.08 -29.82
CA GLN A 132 -12.94 27.01 -30.63
C GLN A 132 -12.61 25.65 -30.02
N VAL A 133 -13.61 24.79 -29.85
CA VAL A 133 -13.42 23.45 -29.25
C VAL A 133 -13.70 22.37 -30.28
N THR A 134 -12.85 21.34 -30.30
CA THR A 134 -13.09 20.07 -30.99
C THR A 134 -12.77 18.93 -30.03
N THR A 135 -13.62 17.90 -30.02
CA THR A 135 -13.45 16.73 -29.15
C THR A 135 -13.49 15.44 -29.95
N GLY A 136 -13.11 14.31 -29.35
CA GLY A 136 -13.27 12.97 -29.93
C GLY A 136 -12.09 12.49 -30.81
N VAL A 137 -11.06 13.31 -31.00
CA VAL A 137 -9.91 12.95 -31.87
C VAL A 137 -9.06 11.91 -31.15
N LEU A 138 -9.01 10.67 -31.66
CA LEU A 138 -8.32 9.53 -31.02
C LEU A 138 -8.81 9.26 -29.58
N GLU A 139 -10.08 9.50 -29.31
CA GLU A 139 -10.70 9.36 -27.99
C GLU A 139 -10.48 7.96 -27.39
N LYS A 140 -10.74 6.91 -28.17
CA LYS A 140 -10.60 5.52 -27.71
C LYS A 140 -9.20 5.23 -27.19
N GLU A 141 -8.18 5.56 -27.98
CA GLU A 141 -6.77 5.32 -27.66
C GLU A 141 -6.35 6.08 -26.39
N CYS A 142 -6.77 7.33 -26.26
CA CYS A 142 -6.44 8.16 -25.09
C CYS A 142 -7.18 7.68 -23.82
N SER A 143 -8.45 7.30 -23.94
CA SER A 143 -9.26 6.78 -22.83
C SER A 143 -8.74 5.43 -22.32
N GLU A 144 -8.37 4.53 -23.23
CA GLU A 144 -7.81 3.22 -22.90
C GLU A 144 -6.48 3.37 -22.14
N LEU A 145 -5.61 4.29 -22.56
CA LEU A 145 -4.34 4.57 -21.89
C LEU A 145 -4.52 5.01 -20.43
N ILE A 146 -5.44 5.94 -20.17
CA ILE A 146 -5.72 6.43 -18.82
C ILE A 146 -6.35 5.32 -17.95
N SER A 147 -7.28 4.56 -18.53
CA SER A 147 -7.96 3.46 -17.83
C SER A 147 -6.96 2.37 -17.42
N ALA A 148 -6.05 1.99 -18.32
CA ALA A 148 -4.99 1.03 -18.06
C ALA A 148 -4.04 1.51 -16.96
N PHE A 149 -3.65 2.79 -16.97
CA PHE A 149 -2.78 3.36 -15.93
C PHE A 149 -3.39 3.23 -14.52
N PHE A 150 -4.66 3.64 -14.35
CA PHE A 150 -5.31 3.54 -13.05
C PHE A 150 -5.62 2.10 -12.63
N GLN A 151 -5.85 1.20 -13.59
CA GLN A 151 -6.01 -0.22 -13.30
C GLN A 151 -4.71 -0.82 -12.75
N ASN A 152 -3.59 -0.61 -13.45
CA ASN A 152 -2.28 -1.09 -13.01
C ASN A 152 -1.93 -0.57 -11.60
N ARG A 153 -2.18 0.72 -11.33
CA ARG A 153 -1.98 1.31 -9.99
C ARG A 153 -2.82 0.65 -8.90
N ARG A 154 -4.07 0.27 -9.19
CA ARG A 154 -4.92 -0.46 -8.23
C ARG A 154 -4.39 -1.87 -7.97
N ASP A 155 -3.90 -2.53 -9.01
CA ASP A 155 -3.39 -3.89 -8.90
C ASP A 155 -2.05 -3.93 -8.14
N GLU A 156 -1.16 -2.97 -8.38
CA GLU A 156 0.07 -2.75 -7.58
C GLU A 156 -0.27 -2.53 -6.09
N GLN A 157 -1.25 -1.68 -5.78
CA GLN A 157 -1.67 -1.45 -4.39
C GLN A 157 -2.27 -2.70 -3.74
N LYS A 158 -3.02 -3.52 -4.49
CA LYS A 158 -3.54 -4.80 -3.98
C LYS A 158 -2.40 -5.76 -3.69
N GLN A 159 -1.39 -5.83 -4.55
CA GLN A 159 -0.23 -6.67 -4.36
C GLN A 159 0.57 -6.25 -3.11
N LEU A 160 0.82 -4.95 -2.94
CA LEU A 160 1.49 -4.41 -1.74
C LEU A 160 0.69 -4.70 -0.45
N LYS A 161 -0.63 -4.61 -0.49
CA LYS A 161 -1.49 -4.99 0.65
C LYS A 161 -1.56 -6.50 0.89
N SER A 162 -1.22 -7.31 -0.11
CA SER A 162 -1.24 -8.78 -0.01
C SER A 162 0.03 -9.37 0.60
N GLU A 163 1.11 -8.59 0.76
CA GLU A 163 2.27 -9.02 1.53
C GLU A 163 1.89 -9.14 3.02
N LYS A 164 1.77 -10.38 3.52
CA LYS A 164 1.45 -10.67 4.93
C LYS A 164 2.50 -10.04 5.84
N VAL A 165 2.08 -9.06 6.64
CA VAL A 165 2.90 -8.50 7.74
C VAL A 165 2.89 -9.50 8.90
N TYR A 166 4.03 -10.14 9.15
CA TYR A 166 4.18 -11.09 10.25
C TYR A 166 4.50 -10.39 11.56
N ARG A 167 3.81 -10.81 12.63
CA ARG A 167 4.18 -10.47 14.01
C ARG A 167 5.39 -11.29 14.42
N HIS A 168 6.54 -10.63 14.62
CA HIS A 168 7.76 -11.27 15.09
C HIS A 168 7.71 -11.50 16.59
N ARG A 169 7.76 -12.77 17.00
CA ARG A 169 7.52 -13.21 18.38
C ARG A 169 8.59 -14.16 18.88
N ALA A 170 8.72 -14.27 20.19
CA ALA A 170 9.48 -15.33 20.84
C ALA A 170 8.61 -16.04 21.89
N SER A 171 8.83 -17.34 22.10
CA SER A 171 8.08 -18.13 23.07
C SER A 171 8.95 -19.22 23.69
N ALA A 172 8.67 -19.59 24.94
CA ALA A 172 9.39 -20.62 25.68
C ALA A 172 8.53 -21.86 25.92
N VAL A 173 9.05 -23.03 25.53
CA VAL A 173 8.56 -24.34 25.96
C VAL A 173 9.29 -24.70 27.25
N VAL A 174 8.72 -24.29 28.38
CA VAL A 174 9.32 -24.51 29.70
C VAL A 174 8.94 -25.90 30.21
N VAL A 175 9.92 -26.76 30.45
CA VAL A 175 9.72 -28.14 30.94
C VAL A 175 10.27 -28.31 32.35
N TYR A 176 9.47 -28.92 33.22
CA TYR A 176 9.87 -29.31 34.58
C TYR A 176 9.10 -30.55 35.04
N LYS A 177 9.79 -31.60 35.50
CA LYS A 177 9.19 -32.85 36.03
C LYS A 177 8.05 -33.41 35.16
N ASN A 178 8.32 -33.60 33.86
CA ASN A 178 7.35 -34.08 32.87
C ASN A 178 6.10 -33.20 32.71
N LYS A 179 6.19 -31.92 33.06
CA LYS A 179 5.13 -30.93 32.82
C LYS A 179 5.63 -29.77 31.98
N ILE A 180 4.69 -29.09 31.33
CA ILE A 180 4.91 -27.83 30.60
C ILE A 180 4.20 -26.70 31.33
N LEU A 181 4.90 -25.58 31.48
CA LEU A 181 4.32 -24.34 31.96
C LEU A 181 3.60 -23.59 30.83
N GLY A 182 2.47 -23.00 31.16
CA GLY A 182 1.74 -22.09 30.29
C GLY A 182 0.60 -21.44 31.05
N PHE A 183 -0.31 -20.81 30.32
CA PHE A 183 -1.47 -20.16 30.92
C PHE A 183 -2.73 -20.37 30.08
N HIS A 184 -3.86 -20.38 30.76
CA HIS A 184 -5.16 -20.41 30.10
C HIS A 184 -5.51 -19.03 29.58
N ALA A 185 -6.03 -18.97 28.36
CA ALA A 185 -6.52 -17.74 27.76
C ALA A 185 -7.89 -17.97 27.11
N GLU A 186 -8.72 -16.93 27.08
CA GLU A 186 -9.99 -16.94 26.37
C GLU A 186 -10.01 -15.85 25.31
N ASP A 187 -10.26 -16.22 24.06
CA ASP A 187 -10.36 -15.25 22.97
C ASP A 187 -11.57 -14.32 23.21
N PRO A 188 -11.38 -12.99 23.18
CA PRO A 188 -12.40 -12.05 23.60
C PRO A 188 -13.65 -12.05 22.70
N VAL A 189 -13.51 -12.45 21.43
CA VAL A 189 -14.58 -12.41 20.42
C VAL A 189 -15.24 -13.78 20.26
N SER A 190 -14.46 -14.81 19.96
CA SER A 190 -14.95 -16.17 19.71
C SER A 190 -15.24 -16.96 20.99
N LYS A 191 -14.78 -16.48 22.15
CA LYS A 191 -14.86 -17.17 23.46
C LYS A 191 -14.19 -18.55 23.49
N LYS A 192 -13.38 -18.87 22.47
CA LYS A 192 -12.62 -20.12 22.44
C LYS A 192 -11.53 -20.07 23.51
N LYS A 193 -11.38 -21.16 24.25
CA LYS A 193 -10.37 -21.32 25.30
C LYS A 193 -9.12 -21.97 24.75
N TYR A 194 -7.97 -21.46 25.17
CA TYR A 194 -6.65 -21.89 24.76
C TYR A 194 -5.78 -22.12 25.98
N PHE A 195 -4.71 -22.88 25.78
CA PHE A 195 -3.58 -22.93 26.69
C PHE A 195 -2.35 -22.48 25.90
N PHE A 196 -1.77 -21.35 26.26
CA PHE A 196 -0.63 -20.78 25.57
C PHE A 196 0.66 -21.08 26.32
N LEU A 197 1.72 -21.29 25.53
CA LEU A 197 3.08 -21.17 26.02
C LEU A 197 3.35 -19.70 26.34
N PRO A 198 4.19 -19.40 27.34
CA PRO A 198 4.64 -18.04 27.53
C PRO A 198 5.35 -17.49 26.29
N GLY A 199 5.04 -16.28 25.87
CA GLY A 199 5.69 -15.63 24.74
C GLY A 199 4.91 -14.50 24.07
N GLY A 200 5.63 -13.46 23.67
CA GLY A 200 5.06 -12.25 23.08
C GLY A 200 5.90 -11.67 21.94
N MET A 201 5.76 -10.37 21.71
CA MET A 201 6.43 -9.65 20.62
C MET A 201 7.91 -9.43 20.95
N ILE A 202 8.78 -9.53 19.96
CA ILE A 202 10.19 -9.16 20.12
C ILE A 202 10.29 -7.64 20.03
N ASP A 203 10.74 -7.00 21.11
CA ASP A 203 10.92 -5.56 21.16
C ASP A 203 12.14 -5.09 20.37
N ARG A 204 12.14 -3.82 19.98
CA ARG A 204 13.21 -3.25 19.16
C ARG A 204 14.54 -3.25 19.92
N GLY A 205 15.51 -4.00 19.41
CA GLY A 205 16.85 -4.12 20.01
C GLY A 205 16.97 -5.25 21.04
N GLU A 206 15.88 -5.96 21.33
CA GLU A 206 15.89 -7.16 22.15
C GLU A 206 16.17 -8.40 21.27
N ASN A 207 16.89 -9.38 21.80
CA ASN A 207 17.04 -10.68 21.13
C ASN A 207 15.91 -11.63 21.55
N ALA A 208 15.58 -12.58 20.69
CA ALA A 208 14.43 -13.46 20.89
C ALA A 208 14.51 -14.33 22.17
N ALA A 209 15.72 -14.75 22.57
CA ALA A 209 15.90 -15.52 23.79
C ALA A 209 15.59 -14.69 25.04
N THR A 210 16.04 -13.42 25.08
CA THR A 210 15.71 -12.48 26.15
C THR A 210 14.21 -12.20 26.20
N THR A 211 13.57 -11.96 25.05
CA THR A 211 12.11 -11.79 24.95
C THR A 211 11.38 -13.00 25.55
N ALA A 212 11.79 -14.23 25.21
CA ALA A 212 11.15 -15.44 25.74
C ALA A 212 11.26 -15.56 27.28
N VAL A 213 12.37 -15.11 27.87
CA VAL A 213 12.55 -15.07 29.34
C VAL A 213 11.66 -14.00 29.98
N ARG A 214 11.62 -12.79 29.39
CA ARG A 214 10.80 -11.67 29.88
C ARG A 214 9.30 -12.04 29.89
N GLU A 215 8.80 -12.52 28.76
CA GLU A 215 7.39 -12.88 28.58
C GLU A 215 6.99 -14.04 29.51
N ALA A 216 7.88 -15.02 29.74
CA ALA A 216 7.63 -16.06 30.72
C ALA A 216 7.48 -15.50 32.14
N LYS A 217 8.32 -14.53 32.54
CA LYS A 217 8.20 -13.90 33.85
C LYS A 217 6.90 -13.09 33.97
N GLU A 218 6.54 -12.33 32.94
CA GLU A 218 5.34 -11.48 32.92
C GLU A 218 4.05 -12.31 32.93
N GLU A 219 3.94 -13.32 32.06
CA GLU A 219 2.70 -14.09 31.88
C GLU A 219 2.54 -15.21 32.92
N THR A 220 3.62 -15.63 33.60
CA THR A 220 3.59 -16.81 34.50
C THR A 220 4.16 -16.63 35.90
N ASP A 221 4.81 -15.50 36.19
CA ASP A 221 5.61 -15.25 37.41
C ASP A 221 6.84 -16.18 37.58
N TYR A 222 7.12 -17.10 36.65
CA TYR A 222 8.30 -17.96 36.73
C TYR A 222 9.53 -17.38 36.03
N GLN A 223 10.67 -17.43 36.70
CA GLN A 223 11.99 -17.20 36.13
C GLN A 223 12.48 -18.47 35.44
N ILE A 224 12.85 -18.34 34.17
CA ILE A 224 13.26 -19.46 33.34
C ILE A 224 14.68 -19.29 32.82
N LYS A 225 15.31 -20.42 32.52
CA LYS A 225 16.55 -20.50 31.76
C LYS A 225 16.23 -21.10 30.40
N VAL A 226 16.37 -20.30 29.35
CA VAL A 226 16.26 -20.74 27.96
C VAL A 226 17.55 -21.44 27.51
N PHE A 227 17.42 -22.37 26.57
CA PHE A 227 18.53 -23.06 25.89
C PHE A 227 18.62 -22.52 24.45
N PRO A 228 19.43 -21.49 24.16
CA PRO A 228 19.43 -20.80 22.87
C PRO A 228 19.72 -21.73 21.67
N GLU A 229 20.49 -22.79 21.88
CA GLU A 229 20.82 -23.81 20.87
C GLU A 229 19.60 -24.61 20.38
N THR A 230 18.47 -24.53 21.09
CA THR A 230 17.22 -25.22 20.76
C THR A 230 16.29 -24.41 19.86
N GLU A 231 16.74 -23.26 19.36
CA GLU A 231 15.98 -22.36 18.52
C GLU A 231 15.16 -23.09 17.44
N PHE A 232 13.87 -22.78 17.38
CA PHE A 232 13.00 -23.33 16.36
C PHE A 232 11.98 -22.30 15.87
N ARG A 233 12.12 -21.85 14.62
CA ARG A 233 11.26 -20.83 14.03
C ARG A 233 10.10 -21.43 13.23
N ARG A 234 8.90 -20.88 13.39
CA ARG A 234 7.70 -21.25 12.62
C ARG A 234 6.88 -20.02 12.24
N LYS A 235 6.35 -20.04 11.01
CA LYS A 235 5.35 -19.10 10.52
C LYS A 235 3.99 -19.79 10.49
N TYR A 236 2.98 -19.16 11.06
CA TYR A 236 1.61 -19.69 11.13
C TYR A 236 0.60 -18.54 11.17
N ASP A 237 -0.65 -18.83 10.83
CA ASP A 237 -1.76 -17.88 10.92
C ASP A 237 -2.54 -18.18 12.19
N PHE A 238 -2.63 -17.22 13.11
CA PHE A 238 -3.43 -17.39 14.31
C PHE A 238 -4.56 -16.36 14.35
N THR A 239 -5.80 -16.83 14.45
CA THR A 239 -6.95 -15.92 14.57
C THR A 239 -7.17 -15.58 16.04
N TRP A 240 -7.04 -14.30 16.37
CA TRP A 240 -7.25 -13.77 17.71
C TRP A 240 -7.96 -12.42 17.65
N ASN A 241 -8.93 -12.21 18.55
CA ASN A 241 -9.78 -11.01 18.62
C ASN A 241 -10.45 -10.69 17.27
N GLY A 242 -10.98 -11.74 16.61
CA GLY A 242 -11.67 -11.64 15.30
C GLY A 242 -10.79 -11.27 14.11
N LYS A 243 -9.46 -11.21 14.28
CA LYS A 243 -8.51 -10.87 13.21
C LYS A 243 -7.56 -12.04 12.97
N ASN A 244 -7.27 -12.33 11.71
CA ASN A 244 -6.16 -13.20 11.37
C ASN A 244 -4.84 -12.47 11.64
N GLN A 245 -3.97 -13.08 12.43
CA GLN A 245 -2.69 -12.52 12.83
C GLN A 245 -1.58 -13.47 12.38
N PRO A 246 -0.95 -13.21 11.22
CA PRO A 246 0.22 -13.95 10.81
C PRO A 246 1.34 -13.79 11.84
N CYS A 247 1.84 -14.90 12.38
CA CYS A 247 2.90 -14.94 13.37
C CYS A 247 4.16 -15.56 12.77
N ASP A 248 5.30 -15.01 13.15
CA ASP A 248 6.62 -15.58 12.88
C ASP A 248 7.32 -15.71 14.23
N THR A 249 7.18 -16.88 14.84
CA THR A 249 7.57 -17.13 16.24
C THR A 249 8.83 -17.96 16.30
N ILE A 250 9.77 -17.54 17.15
CA ILE A 250 10.95 -18.30 17.52
C ILE A 250 10.67 -18.98 18.87
N PHE A 251 10.67 -20.31 18.87
CA PHE A 251 10.46 -21.12 20.07
C PHE A 251 11.79 -21.59 20.64
N TYR A 252 11.93 -21.53 21.96
CA TYR A 252 13.07 -22.08 22.70
C TYR A 252 12.61 -23.13 23.71
N LEU A 253 13.40 -24.17 23.92
CA LEU A 253 13.29 -25.01 25.11
C LEU A 253 13.79 -24.20 26.31
N ALA A 254 13.12 -24.37 27.46
CA ALA A 254 13.53 -23.76 28.71
C ALA A 254 13.28 -24.68 29.91
N THR A 255 13.90 -24.37 31.03
CA THR A 255 13.62 -24.96 32.34
C THR A 255 13.53 -23.86 33.41
N LEU A 256 13.14 -24.21 34.63
CA LEU A 256 13.09 -23.25 35.73
C LEU A 256 14.50 -22.79 36.12
N ASN A 257 14.65 -21.49 36.35
CA ASN A 257 15.85 -20.88 36.92
C ASN A 257 15.62 -20.45 38.38
N GLU A 258 14.65 -21.06 39.04
CA GLU A 258 14.31 -20.86 40.43
C GLU A 258 13.64 -22.12 41.01
N PRO A 259 13.53 -22.26 42.35
CA PRO A 259 12.78 -23.35 42.95
C PRO A 259 11.31 -23.32 42.52
N TRP A 260 10.75 -24.49 42.21
CA TRP A 260 9.33 -24.62 41.93
C TRP A 260 8.49 -24.17 43.14
N HIS A 261 7.42 -23.43 42.87
CA HIS A 261 6.41 -23.02 43.84
C HIS A 261 5.01 -23.16 43.24
N GLU A 262 3.98 -23.12 44.10
CA GLU A 262 2.59 -23.09 43.64
C GLU A 262 2.30 -21.85 42.80
N VAL A 263 1.38 -22.00 41.84
CA VAL A 263 0.97 -20.91 40.95
C VAL A 263 0.40 -19.75 41.75
N ARG A 264 0.92 -18.55 41.51
CA ARG A 264 0.38 -17.30 42.06
C ARG A 264 -0.58 -16.66 41.08
N ALA A 265 -1.47 -15.82 41.59
CA ALA A 265 -2.33 -15.01 40.74
C ALA A 265 -1.46 -14.03 39.93
N VAL A 266 -1.50 -14.18 38.61
CA VAL A 266 -0.88 -13.25 37.67
C VAL A 266 -1.99 -12.43 37.04
N GLN A 267 -1.90 -11.11 37.12
CA GLN A 267 -2.79 -10.19 36.42
C GLN A 267 -2.01 -9.54 35.28
N ASP A 268 -1.96 -10.24 34.15
CA ASP A 268 -1.21 -9.82 32.96
C ASP A 268 -2.13 -9.12 31.94
N ALA A 269 -3.14 -9.83 31.42
CA ALA A 269 -4.12 -9.26 30.50
C ALA A 269 -5.55 -9.74 30.76
N ASP A 270 -6.55 -8.98 30.30
CA ASP A 270 -7.99 -9.29 30.49
C ASP A 270 -8.43 -10.64 29.90
N TYR A 271 -7.63 -11.24 29.02
CA TYR A 271 -7.87 -12.57 28.45
C TYR A 271 -7.19 -13.70 29.23
N HIS A 272 -6.28 -13.38 30.17
CA HIS A 272 -5.55 -14.34 30.97
C HIS A 272 -6.48 -14.98 32.02
N ARG A 273 -6.43 -16.30 32.15
CA ARG A 273 -7.34 -17.12 32.98
C ARG A 273 -6.59 -18.02 33.95
N GLY A 274 -5.32 -17.71 34.23
CA GLY A 274 -4.51 -18.40 35.22
C GLY A 274 -3.43 -19.28 34.60
N VAL A 275 -2.31 -19.35 35.30
CA VAL A 275 -1.13 -20.15 34.95
C VAL A 275 -1.37 -21.61 35.34
N ALA A 276 -0.88 -22.55 34.55
CA ALA A 276 -0.96 -23.96 34.90
C ALA A 276 0.24 -24.76 34.36
N TRP A 277 0.47 -25.91 35.01
CA TRP A 277 1.41 -26.92 34.57
C TRP A 277 0.64 -28.11 34.01
N ILE A 278 0.77 -28.38 32.72
CA ILE A 278 0.12 -29.52 32.06
C ILE A 278 1.08 -30.70 31.93
N ASP A 279 0.58 -31.93 32.04
CA ASP A 279 1.42 -33.11 31.85
C ASP A 279 1.85 -33.25 30.37
N LEU A 280 3.09 -33.69 30.13
CA LEU A 280 3.62 -33.88 28.78
C LEU A 280 2.80 -34.86 27.92
N LYS A 281 2.05 -35.78 28.55
CA LYS A 281 1.14 -36.71 27.86
C LYS A 281 -0.08 -36.01 27.24
N ASP A 282 -0.43 -34.81 27.71
CA ASP A 282 -1.58 -34.04 27.27
C ASP A 282 -1.26 -33.05 26.14
N VAL A 283 0.03 -32.91 25.77
CA VAL A 283 0.50 -31.94 24.76
C VAL A 283 -0.28 -32.01 23.45
N ASP A 284 -0.50 -33.21 22.92
CA ASP A 284 -1.18 -33.39 21.64
C ASP A 284 -2.61 -32.89 21.68
N ARG A 285 -3.31 -33.10 22.81
CA ARG A 285 -4.67 -32.64 23.01
C ARG A 285 -4.71 -31.13 23.22
N VAL A 286 -3.81 -30.60 24.05
CA VAL A 286 -3.83 -29.21 24.50
C VAL A 286 -3.46 -28.24 23.38
N PHE A 287 -2.46 -28.58 22.56
CA PHE A 287 -1.98 -27.73 21.46
C PHE A 287 -2.59 -28.08 20.09
N ALA A 288 -3.58 -28.98 20.02
CA ALA A 288 -4.27 -29.37 18.79
C ALA A 288 -4.92 -28.20 18.02
N TYR A 289 -5.09 -27.04 18.67
CA TYR A 289 -5.69 -25.87 18.06
C TYR A 289 -4.84 -25.23 16.95
N ASP A 290 -3.53 -25.53 16.89
CA ASP A 290 -2.62 -25.06 15.85
C ASP A 290 -1.50 -26.09 15.59
N LYS A 291 -1.38 -26.55 14.34
CA LYS A 291 -0.44 -27.61 13.95
C LYS A 291 1.03 -27.19 14.06
N ASP A 292 1.34 -25.92 13.84
CA ASP A 292 2.71 -25.41 13.81
C ASP A 292 3.20 -25.16 15.23
N ILE A 293 2.33 -24.67 16.12
CA ILE A 293 2.59 -24.60 17.56
C ILE A 293 2.75 -26.00 18.15
N LEU A 294 1.84 -26.93 17.84
CA LEU A 294 1.93 -28.32 18.31
C LEU A 294 3.26 -28.95 17.90
N TRP A 295 3.70 -28.76 16.65
CA TRP A 295 4.98 -29.27 16.19
C TRP A 295 6.16 -28.65 16.95
N ALA A 296 6.15 -27.35 17.21
CA ALA A 296 7.18 -26.71 18.02
C ALA A 296 7.26 -27.34 19.42
N VAL A 297 6.12 -27.54 20.08
CA VAL A 297 6.05 -28.15 21.42
C VAL A 297 6.56 -29.60 21.38
N GLN A 298 6.08 -30.43 20.45
CA GLN A 298 6.50 -31.82 20.30
C GLN A 298 8.01 -31.94 20.03
N LYS A 299 8.56 -31.07 19.16
CA LYS A 299 9.99 -31.07 18.86
C LYS A 299 10.81 -30.74 20.10
N LEU A 300 10.46 -29.68 20.81
CA LEU A 300 11.24 -29.20 21.96
C LEU A 300 11.09 -30.11 23.17
N THR A 301 9.93 -30.71 23.40
CA THR A 301 9.74 -31.72 24.47
C THR A 301 10.50 -33.02 24.19
N LYS A 302 10.62 -33.44 22.92
CA LYS A 302 11.52 -34.55 22.54
C LYS A 302 12.99 -34.21 22.83
N THR A 303 13.40 -32.97 22.60
CA THR A 303 14.74 -32.48 22.97
C THR A 303 14.92 -32.46 24.49
N ALA A 304 13.93 -31.99 25.25
CA ALA A 304 13.95 -31.99 26.72
C ALA A 304 14.20 -33.38 27.31
N ARG A 305 13.54 -34.41 26.77
CA ARG A 305 13.76 -35.81 27.18
C ARG A 305 15.20 -36.27 26.96
N LYS A 306 15.84 -35.85 25.86
CA LYS A 306 17.26 -36.17 25.60
C LYS A 306 18.20 -35.44 26.56
N MET A 307 17.83 -34.23 26.97
CA MET A 307 18.57 -33.41 27.93
C MET A 307 18.31 -33.78 29.40
N LYS A 308 17.38 -34.71 29.67
CA LYS A 308 16.98 -35.15 31.02
C LYS A 308 16.47 -34.01 31.92
N LEU A 309 15.69 -33.10 31.33
CA LEU A 309 14.99 -32.00 32.02
C LEU A 309 13.66 -32.44 32.64
#